data_AF-A0A355EYU1-F1
#
_entry.id   AF-A0A355EYU1-F1
#
_cell.length_a   1.000
_cell.length_b   1.000
_cell.length_c   1.000
_cell.angle_alpha   90.00
_cell.angle_beta   90.00
_cell.angle_gamma   90.00
#
_symmetry.space_group_name_H-M   'P 1'
#
loop_
_entity.id
_entity.type
_entity.pdbx_description
1 polymer ?
#
loop_
_entity_poly.entity_id
_entity_poly.type
_entity_poly.pdbx_seq_one_letter_code
_entity_poly.pdbx_strand_id
1 'polypeptide(L)'
;MAFRDDDRGLLVVRIVYAGAGFAGKTTTLRSLGERLARPVYSPEEISGRTIFFDWLEYEAGLFEGRRIRCQIVSVPGQVSLAARRRSLIETADAVVFVADTSRRRLADSREQLEELLGWLAALPGPMVGLVLQANHRDAEDAISPSELKTLIPSVGRQVGIIESVAIDGSGVREAFILGVRLALDRVRELISTGALLQGRPPIDSGEELLQSIYELEDREAPSPSLAVTAPSPAAPVGGSAPLGGPV
;
A
#
# COMPACT_ATOMS: atom_id res chain seq x y z
N MET A 1 -6.58 -11.33 -1.95
CA MET A 1 -7.22 -12.52 -1.39
C MET A 1 -8.71 -12.39 -1.64
N ALA A 2 -9.19 -13.04 -2.70
CA ALA A 2 -10.55 -12.95 -3.16
C ALA A 2 -11.49 -13.84 -2.35
N PHE A 3 -12.71 -13.35 -2.16
CA PHE A 3 -13.75 -14.06 -1.41
C PHE A 3 -15.03 -14.15 -2.24
N ARG A 4 -15.65 -15.31 -2.20
CA ARG A 4 -17.04 -15.51 -2.62
C ARG A 4 -17.94 -15.38 -1.40
N ASP A 5 -18.70 -14.30 -1.35
CA ASP A 5 -19.67 -14.02 -0.31
C ASP A 5 -21.07 -14.37 -0.83
N ASP A 6 -21.52 -15.60 -0.53
CA ASP A 6 -22.80 -16.12 -0.99
C ASP A 6 -23.99 -15.39 -0.38
N ASP A 7 -23.89 -14.97 0.88
CA ASP A 7 -24.96 -14.28 1.61
C ASP A 7 -25.30 -12.92 0.98
N ARG A 8 -24.28 -12.18 0.53
CA ARG A 8 -24.45 -10.87 -0.12
C ARG A 8 -24.51 -10.94 -1.65
N GLY A 9 -24.30 -12.13 -2.22
CA GLY A 9 -24.19 -12.33 -3.66
C GLY A 9 -23.01 -11.58 -4.29
N LEU A 10 -21.89 -11.47 -3.56
CA LEU A 10 -20.71 -10.72 -3.96
C LEU A 10 -19.53 -11.64 -4.29
N LEU A 11 -18.73 -11.22 -5.26
CA LEU A 11 -17.33 -11.59 -5.40
C LEU A 11 -16.49 -10.40 -4.94
N VAL A 12 -15.77 -10.54 -3.83
CA VAL A 12 -14.90 -9.49 -3.31
C VAL A 12 -13.48 -9.72 -3.80
N VAL A 13 -12.88 -8.69 -4.39
CA VAL A 13 -11.48 -8.67 -4.81
C VAL A 13 -10.78 -7.45 -4.24
N ARG A 14 -9.50 -7.60 -3.90
CA ARG A 14 -8.69 -6.50 -3.37
C ARG A 14 -7.63 -6.04 -4.38
N ILE A 15 -7.67 -4.76 -4.71
CA ILE A 15 -6.70 -4.09 -5.57
C ILE A 15 -5.80 -3.21 -4.71
N VAL A 16 -4.53 -3.57 -4.61
CA VAL A 16 -3.57 -2.86 -3.76
C VAL A 16 -2.74 -1.88 -4.61
N TYR A 17 -2.73 -0.62 -4.22
CA TYR A 17 -1.90 0.42 -4.82
C TYR A 17 -0.59 0.55 -4.02
N ALA A 18 0.50 0.10 -4.62
CA ALA A 18 1.84 0.09 -4.04
C ALA A 18 2.77 1.07 -4.78
N GLY A 19 3.92 1.40 -4.19
CA GLY A 19 4.88 2.32 -4.80
C GLY A 19 5.54 3.25 -3.79
N ALA A 20 6.61 3.92 -4.23
CA ALA A 20 7.42 4.78 -3.39
C ALA A 20 6.64 5.93 -2.74
N GLY A 21 7.17 6.45 -1.63
CA GLY A 21 6.69 7.70 -1.05
C GLY A 21 6.60 8.78 -2.12
N PHE A 22 5.52 9.57 -2.11
CA PHE A 22 5.27 10.63 -3.09
C PHE A 22 5.07 10.20 -4.55
N ALA A 23 5.02 8.90 -4.87
CA ALA A 23 4.77 8.44 -6.25
C ALA A 23 3.35 8.73 -6.78
N GLY A 24 2.45 9.29 -5.96
CA GLY A 24 1.10 9.69 -6.37
C GLY A 24 -0.02 8.66 -6.09
N LYS A 25 0.18 7.72 -5.16
CA LYS A 25 -0.84 6.73 -4.75
C LYS A 25 -2.13 7.37 -4.21
N THR A 26 -2.02 8.27 -3.23
CA THR A 26 -3.16 8.99 -2.66
C THR A 26 -3.85 9.86 -3.69
N THR A 27 -3.09 10.58 -4.52
CA THR A 27 -3.64 11.36 -5.65
C THR A 27 -4.41 10.46 -6.61
N THR A 28 -3.87 9.29 -6.93
CA THR A 28 -4.52 8.30 -7.80
C THR A 28 -5.84 7.82 -7.22
N LEU A 29 -5.88 7.45 -5.93
CA LEU A 29 -7.13 6.97 -5.30
C LEU A 29 -8.18 8.07 -5.17
N ARG A 30 -7.79 9.31 -4.84
CA ARG A 30 -8.70 10.47 -4.84
C ARG A 30 -9.28 10.74 -6.23
N SER A 31 -8.41 10.80 -7.23
CA SER A 31 -8.75 10.99 -8.64
C SER A 31 -9.64 9.87 -9.19
N LEU A 32 -9.45 8.63 -8.73
CA LEU A 32 -10.32 7.49 -9.03
C LEU A 32 -11.67 7.61 -8.33
N GLY A 33 -11.69 7.94 -7.03
CA GLY A 33 -12.90 8.12 -6.24
C GLY A 33 -13.83 9.18 -6.84
N GLU A 34 -13.29 10.33 -7.24
CA GLU A 34 -14.03 11.39 -7.94
C GLU A 34 -14.69 10.88 -9.22
N ARG A 35 -13.94 10.17 -10.08
CA ARG A 35 -14.45 9.60 -11.35
C ARG A 35 -15.51 8.54 -11.14
N LEU A 36 -15.44 7.80 -10.03
CA LEU A 36 -16.40 6.77 -9.68
C LEU A 36 -17.57 7.31 -8.84
N ALA A 37 -17.55 8.61 -8.50
CA ALA A 37 -18.49 9.23 -7.56
C ALA A 37 -18.57 8.47 -6.22
N ARG A 38 -17.41 8.09 -5.68
CA ARG A 38 -17.26 7.32 -4.44
C ARG A 38 -16.32 8.05 -3.47
N PRO A 39 -16.65 8.09 -2.17
CA PRO A 39 -15.77 8.69 -1.18
C PRO A 39 -14.51 7.83 -0.99
N VAL A 40 -13.39 8.50 -0.73
CA VAL A 40 -12.15 7.86 -0.29
C VAL A 40 -12.04 8.06 1.21
N TYR A 41 -11.92 6.95 1.95
CA TYR A 41 -11.60 6.97 3.36
C TYR A 41 -10.08 7.04 3.53
N SER A 42 -9.60 8.13 4.12
CA SER A 42 -8.18 8.31 4.44
C SER A 42 -8.11 8.64 5.93
N PRO A 43 -7.82 7.66 6.81
CA PRO A 43 -7.66 7.94 8.23
C PRO A 43 -6.52 8.94 8.44
N GLU A 44 -6.74 9.88 9.34
CA GLU A 44 -5.71 10.82 9.78
C GLU A 44 -4.88 10.22 10.94
N GLU A 45 -3.90 10.99 11.40
CA GLU A 45 -3.17 10.70 12.63
C GLU A 45 -4.15 10.54 13.82
N ILE A 46 -4.11 9.40 14.48
CA ILE A 46 -4.88 9.13 15.70
C ILE A 46 -3.87 8.80 16.80
N SER A 47 -3.93 9.56 17.89
CA SER A 47 -3.09 9.36 19.08
C SER A 47 -1.57 9.46 18.83
N GLY A 48 -1.12 10.37 17.95
CA GLY A 48 0.30 10.58 17.67
C GLY A 48 0.93 9.55 16.72
N ARG A 49 0.13 8.59 16.21
CA ARG A 49 0.58 7.57 15.27
C ARG A 49 0.02 7.86 13.89
N THR A 50 0.93 8.14 12.96
CA THR A 50 0.59 8.46 11.59
C THR A 50 0.25 7.19 10.81
N ILE A 51 -1.03 6.99 10.47
CA ILE A 51 -1.50 5.85 9.65
C ILE A 51 -1.96 6.40 8.32
N PHE A 52 -1.18 6.15 7.27
CA PHE A 52 -1.52 6.56 5.91
C PHE A 52 -1.86 5.35 5.06
N PHE A 53 -3.15 5.11 4.89
CA PHE A 53 -3.67 4.42 3.72
C PHE A 53 -4.89 5.18 3.20
N ASP A 54 -5.29 4.85 1.99
CA ASP A 54 -6.53 5.30 1.39
C ASP A 54 -7.35 4.06 1.08
N TRP A 55 -8.64 4.09 1.37
CA TRP A 55 -9.59 3.01 1.10
C TRP A 55 -10.73 3.54 0.24
N LEU A 56 -11.03 2.80 -0.82
CA LEU A 56 -12.09 3.11 -1.76
C LEU A 56 -12.81 1.81 -2.13
N GLU A 57 -14.13 1.87 -2.20
CA GLU A 57 -14.94 0.74 -2.65
C GLU A 57 -15.70 1.05 -3.91
N TYR A 58 -15.76 0.06 -4.78
CA TYR A 58 -16.50 0.16 -6.02
C TYR A 58 -17.16 -1.17 -6.37
N GLU A 59 -18.48 -1.17 -6.54
CA GLU A 59 -19.17 -2.29 -7.18
C GLU A 59 -19.03 -2.15 -8.70
N ALA A 60 -18.33 -3.09 -9.32
CA ALA A 60 -18.12 -3.15 -10.76
C ALA A 60 -19.27 -3.92 -11.44
N GLY A 61 -18.96 -4.64 -12.52
CA GLY A 61 -19.93 -5.46 -13.24
C GLY A 61 -20.22 -6.80 -12.56
N LEU A 62 -20.68 -7.75 -13.36
CA LEU A 62 -20.87 -9.13 -12.94
C LEU A 62 -19.69 -10.00 -13.37
N PHE A 63 -19.33 -10.95 -12.52
CA PHE A 63 -18.42 -12.05 -12.84
C PHE A 63 -19.11 -13.37 -12.47
N GLU A 64 -19.31 -14.24 -13.45
CA GLU A 64 -19.99 -15.54 -13.28
C GLU A 64 -21.32 -15.43 -12.50
N GLY A 65 -22.11 -14.40 -12.82
CA GLY A 65 -23.43 -14.14 -12.21
C GLY A 65 -23.40 -13.41 -10.86
N ARG A 66 -22.23 -13.00 -10.36
CA ARG A 66 -22.08 -12.30 -9.06
C ARG A 66 -21.61 -10.87 -9.24
N ARG A 67 -22.08 -9.97 -8.38
CA ARG A 67 -21.61 -8.58 -8.36
C ARG A 67 -20.17 -8.55 -7.84
N ILE A 68 -19.30 -7.87 -8.57
CA ILE A 68 -17.90 -7.72 -8.18
C ILE A 68 -17.79 -6.51 -7.25
N ARG A 69 -17.36 -6.70 -6.01
CA ARG A 69 -16.98 -5.60 -5.10
C ARG A 69 -15.47 -5.48 -5.06
N CYS A 70 -14.95 -4.37 -5.56
CA CYS A 70 -13.54 -4.04 -5.49
C CYS A 70 -13.26 -3.26 -4.20
N GLN A 71 -12.40 -3.83 -3.35
CA GLN A 71 -11.76 -3.11 -2.25
C GLN A 71 -10.44 -2.56 -2.77
N ILE A 72 -10.30 -1.24 -2.82
CA ILE A 72 -9.14 -0.55 -3.38
C ILE A 72 -8.41 0.11 -2.23
N VAL A 73 -7.15 -0.25 -2.03
CA VAL A 73 -6.36 0.19 -0.86
C VAL A 73 -4.99 0.67 -1.27
N SER A 74 -4.55 1.83 -0.76
CA SER A 74 -3.15 2.26 -0.91
C SER A 74 -2.27 1.74 0.23
N VAL A 75 -1.01 1.51 -0.08
CA VAL A 75 0.02 1.10 0.88
C VAL A 75 0.82 2.32 1.31
N PRO A 76 1.20 2.48 2.60
CA PRO A 76 2.09 3.56 3.01
C PRO A 76 3.42 3.49 2.24
N GLY A 77 3.93 4.62 1.75
CA GLY A 77 5.15 4.65 0.94
C GLY A 77 6.48 4.68 1.72
N GLN A 78 6.42 4.75 3.05
CA GLN A 78 7.59 4.88 3.93
C GLN A 78 8.27 3.53 4.15
N VAL A 79 9.59 3.49 4.00
CA VAL A 79 10.40 2.28 4.17
C VAL A 79 10.30 1.72 5.60
N SER A 80 10.19 2.60 6.61
CA SER A 80 10.01 2.22 8.02
C SER A 80 8.73 1.42 8.31
N LEU A 81 7.78 1.40 7.37
CA LEU A 81 6.50 0.69 7.50
C LEU A 81 6.48 -0.62 6.70
N ALA A 82 7.64 -1.22 6.40
CA ALA A 82 7.77 -2.44 5.59
C ALA A 82 6.83 -3.58 6.04
N ALA A 83 6.69 -3.84 7.34
CA ALA A 83 5.79 -4.88 7.85
C ALA A 83 4.32 -4.62 7.46
N ARG A 84 3.86 -3.37 7.55
CA ARG A 84 2.51 -2.96 7.13
C ARG A 84 2.33 -3.04 5.62
N ARG A 85 3.36 -2.64 4.86
CA ARG A 85 3.33 -2.74 3.40
C ARG A 85 3.15 -4.18 2.97
N ARG A 86 3.95 -5.07 3.57
CA ARG A 86 3.89 -6.51 3.32
C ARG A 86 2.52 -7.10 3.67
N SER A 87 1.98 -6.82 4.86
CA SER A 87 0.69 -7.39 5.28
C SER A 87 -0.45 -6.97 4.34
N LEU A 88 -0.46 -5.72 3.86
CA LEU A 88 -1.43 -5.26 2.87
C LEU A 88 -1.25 -5.95 1.52
N ILE A 89 -0.01 -6.07 1.04
CA ILE A 89 0.31 -6.69 -0.25
C ILE A 89 -0.05 -8.18 -0.27
N GLU A 90 0.13 -8.90 0.84
CA GLU A 90 -0.28 -10.29 1.00
C GLU A 90 -1.80 -10.49 0.82
N THR A 91 -2.59 -9.42 1.02
CA THR A 91 -4.04 -9.45 0.77
C THR A 91 -4.44 -9.09 -0.66
N ALA A 92 -3.51 -8.80 -1.58
CA ALA A 92 -3.83 -8.39 -2.95
C ALA A 92 -4.36 -9.54 -3.82
N ASP A 93 -5.31 -9.24 -4.71
CA ASP A 93 -5.65 -10.08 -5.87
C ASP A 93 -5.02 -9.54 -7.15
N ALA A 94 -4.83 -8.22 -7.20
CA ALA A 94 -3.92 -7.56 -8.11
C ALA A 94 -3.25 -6.36 -7.43
N VAL A 95 -2.08 -5.99 -7.94
CA VAL A 95 -1.35 -4.80 -7.52
C VAL A 95 -1.30 -3.80 -8.67
N VAL A 96 -1.58 -2.54 -8.37
CA VAL A 96 -1.22 -1.40 -9.22
C VAL A 96 0.00 -0.75 -8.59
N PHE A 97 1.17 -0.95 -9.18
CA PHE A 97 2.39 -0.28 -8.75
C PHE A 97 2.48 1.08 -9.39
N VAL A 98 2.32 2.12 -8.59
CA VAL A 98 2.46 3.52 -9.01
C VAL A 98 3.92 3.91 -8.94
N ALA A 99 4.55 4.03 -10.10
CA ALA A 99 5.94 4.44 -10.24
C ALA A 99 6.02 5.93 -10.56
N ASP A 100 6.82 6.68 -9.81
CA ASP A 100 7.24 8.01 -10.24
C ASP A 100 8.30 7.84 -11.33
N THR A 101 7.98 8.31 -12.53
CA THR A 101 8.85 8.15 -13.71
C THR A 101 9.70 9.39 -14.03
N SER A 102 9.75 10.37 -13.10
CA SER A 102 10.77 11.43 -13.14
C SER A 102 12.17 10.85 -12.91
N ARG A 103 13.17 11.40 -13.60
CA ARG A 103 14.59 11.00 -13.45
C ARG A 103 15.02 10.99 -11.98
N ARG A 104 14.60 11.99 -11.21
CA ARG A 104 14.96 12.15 -9.80
C ARG A 104 14.43 11.03 -8.89
N ARG A 105 13.26 10.44 -9.20
CA ARG A 105 12.59 9.44 -8.34
C ARG A 105 12.61 8.02 -8.89
N LEU A 106 13.18 7.85 -10.08
CA LEU A 106 13.20 6.57 -10.77
C LEU A 106 13.95 5.48 -9.99
N ALA A 107 15.01 5.84 -9.27
CA ALA A 107 15.76 4.90 -8.42
C ALA A 107 14.89 4.35 -7.28
N ASP A 108 14.22 5.22 -6.53
CA ASP A 108 13.27 4.86 -5.47
C ASP A 108 12.15 3.94 -6.00
N SER A 109 11.63 4.25 -7.19
CA SER A 109 10.59 3.44 -7.85
C SER A 109 11.10 2.05 -8.25
N ARG A 110 12.36 1.92 -8.68
CA ARG A 110 12.95 0.61 -9.01
C ARG A 110 13.16 -0.25 -7.78
N GLU A 111 13.75 0.32 -6.73
CA GLU A 111 14.03 -0.40 -5.49
C GLU A 111 12.74 -0.95 -4.87
N GLN A 112 11.68 -0.14 -4.78
CA GLN A 112 10.40 -0.62 -4.25
C GLN A 112 9.67 -1.58 -5.17
N LEU A 113 9.88 -1.51 -6.49
CA LEU A 113 9.34 -2.50 -7.42
C LEU A 113 10.02 -3.85 -7.21
N GLU A 114 11.34 -3.88 -7.05
CA GLU A 114 12.10 -5.11 -6.77
C GLU A 114 11.67 -5.75 -5.44
N GLU A 115 11.53 -4.96 -4.38
CA GLU A 115 11.01 -5.41 -3.09
C GLU A 115 9.60 -6.02 -3.21
N LEU A 116 8.69 -5.31 -3.89
CA LEU A 116 7.33 -5.78 -4.15
C LEU A 116 7.34 -7.10 -4.92
N LEU A 117 8.15 -7.21 -5.97
CA LEU A 117 8.25 -8.44 -6.77
C LEU A 117 8.73 -9.62 -5.92
N GLY A 118 9.66 -9.39 -5.00
CA GLY A 118 10.10 -10.40 -4.02
C GLY A 118 8.95 -10.89 -3.13
N TRP A 119 8.13 -9.98 -2.60
CA TRP A 119 6.96 -10.35 -1.80
C TRP A 119 5.91 -11.10 -2.62
N LEU A 120 5.59 -10.63 -3.82
CA LEU A 120 4.61 -11.29 -4.70
C LEU A 120 5.06 -12.70 -5.12
N ALA A 121 6.36 -12.90 -5.34
CA ALA A 121 6.91 -14.21 -5.70
C ALA A 121 6.87 -15.21 -4.53
N ALA A 122 6.85 -14.73 -3.28
CA ALA A 122 6.76 -15.56 -2.09
C ALA A 122 5.31 -15.95 -1.71
N LEU A 123 4.30 -15.36 -2.37
CA LEU A 123 2.90 -15.67 -2.09
C LEU A 123 2.53 -17.08 -2.59
N PRO A 124 1.78 -17.86 -1.81
CA PRO A 124 1.28 -19.15 -2.27
C PRO A 124 0.13 -19.01 -3.28
N GLY A 125 -0.07 -20.06 -4.06
CA GLY A 125 -1.17 -20.20 -5.00
C GLY A 125 -0.89 -19.57 -6.37
N PRO A 126 -1.96 -19.23 -7.13
CA PRO A 126 -1.89 -18.47 -8.38
C PRO A 126 -0.95 -17.25 -8.30
N MET A 127 -0.52 -16.71 -9.44
CA MET A 127 0.26 -15.47 -9.47
C MET A 127 -0.65 -14.25 -9.24
N VAL A 128 -0.23 -13.28 -8.42
CA VAL A 128 -0.97 -12.01 -8.25
C VAL A 128 -0.72 -11.17 -9.49
N GLY A 129 -1.73 -10.50 -10.05
CA GLY A 129 -1.55 -9.60 -11.20
C GLY A 129 -0.77 -8.33 -10.84
N LEU A 130 -0.01 -7.76 -11.79
CA LEU A 130 0.67 -6.48 -11.62
C LEU A 130 0.44 -5.55 -12.81
N VAL A 131 0.01 -4.34 -12.50
CA VAL A 131 -0.02 -3.20 -13.43
C VAL A 131 1.04 -2.21 -12.99
N LEU A 132 1.88 -1.75 -13.92
CA LEU A 132 2.76 -0.61 -13.72
C LEU A 132 2.01 0.65 -14.16
N GLN A 133 1.59 1.46 -13.20
CA GLN A 133 1.10 2.81 -13.45
C GLN A 133 2.30 3.75 -13.47
N ALA A 134 2.74 4.13 -14.66
CA ALA A 134 3.83 5.06 -14.91
C ALA A 134 3.30 6.49 -14.70
N ASN A 135 3.49 7.03 -13.51
CA ASN A 135 2.93 8.30 -13.09
C ASN A 135 3.92 9.46 -13.26
N HIS A 136 3.40 10.67 -13.15
CA HIS A 136 4.11 11.94 -13.31
C HIS A 136 4.68 12.12 -14.72
N ARG A 137 3.91 11.72 -15.75
CA ARG A 137 4.32 11.87 -17.16
C ARG A 137 4.35 13.32 -17.64
N ASP A 138 3.77 14.22 -16.85
CA ASP A 138 3.80 15.67 -16.99
C ASP A 138 5.10 16.32 -16.47
N ALA A 139 5.94 15.59 -15.71
CA ALA A 139 7.19 16.14 -15.19
C ALA A 139 8.18 16.46 -16.33
N GLU A 140 8.86 17.60 -16.23
CA GLU A 140 9.87 18.03 -17.23
C GLU A 140 10.99 17.01 -17.41
N ASP A 141 11.34 16.28 -16.33
CA ASP A 141 12.36 15.25 -16.31
C ASP A 141 11.78 13.82 -16.38
N ALA A 142 10.55 13.64 -16.87
CA ALA A 142 9.97 12.32 -17.09
C ALA A 142 10.81 11.50 -18.09
N ILE A 143 11.07 10.23 -17.78
CA ILE A 143 11.85 9.36 -18.68
C ILE A 143 11.13 9.10 -20.01
N SER A 144 11.91 8.73 -21.03
CA SER A 144 11.37 8.40 -22.35
C SER A 144 10.52 7.11 -22.34
N PRO A 145 9.59 6.94 -23.29
CA PRO A 145 8.83 5.68 -23.44
C PRO A 145 9.70 4.44 -23.64
N SER A 146 10.87 4.58 -24.28
CA SER A 146 11.83 3.48 -24.43
C SER A 146 12.45 3.06 -23.10
N GLU A 147 12.75 4.01 -22.22
CA GLU A 147 13.25 3.72 -20.86
C GLU A 147 12.16 3.19 -19.95
N LEU A 148 10.91 3.60 -20.15
CA LEU A 148 9.79 3.04 -19.39
C LEU A 148 9.63 1.53 -19.63
N LYS A 149 9.86 1.07 -20.87
CA LYS A 149 9.83 -0.37 -21.19
C LYS A 149 10.92 -1.17 -20.49
N THR A 150 12.02 -0.54 -20.08
CA THR A 150 13.10 -1.20 -19.34
C THR A 150 12.92 -1.11 -17.82
N LEU A 151 11.88 -0.40 -17.34
CA LEU A 151 11.62 -0.25 -15.92
C LEU A 151 11.13 -1.56 -15.28
N ILE A 152 10.37 -2.35 -16.02
CA ILE A 152 9.94 -3.67 -15.55
C ILE A 152 11.13 -4.59 -15.69
N PRO A 153 11.62 -5.21 -14.59
CA PRO A 153 12.63 -6.26 -14.69
C PRO A 153 12.14 -7.34 -15.67
N SER A 154 13.04 -8.11 -16.27
CA SER A 154 12.66 -9.32 -17.02
C SER A 154 12.14 -10.40 -16.06
N VAL A 155 11.02 -10.13 -15.40
CA VAL A 155 10.24 -11.09 -14.64
C VAL A 155 9.44 -11.88 -15.64
N GLY A 156 9.41 -13.21 -15.51
CA GLY A 156 8.64 -14.13 -16.36
C GLY A 156 7.12 -13.97 -16.23
N ARG A 157 6.62 -12.74 -16.13
CA ARG A 157 5.23 -12.34 -15.97
C ARG A 157 4.92 -11.20 -16.91
N GLN A 158 3.73 -11.22 -17.49
CA GLN A 158 3.24 -10.09 -18.27
C GLN A 158 2.83 -8.96 -17.32
N VAL A 159 3.43 -7.78 -17.51
CA VAL A 159 3.07 -6.57 -16.75
C VAL A 159 2.50 -5.56 -17.74
N GLY A 160 1.28 -5.10 -17.48
CA GLY A 160 0.68 -4.02 -18.24
C GLY A 160 1.23 -2.68 -17.78
N ILE A 161 1.62 -1.82 -18.73
CA ILE A 161 2.09 -0.45 -18.44
C ILE A 161 0.98 0.53 -18.82
N ILE A 162 0.62 1.41 -17.89
CA ILE A 162 -0.30 2.52 -18.13
C ILE A 162 0.41 3.81 -17.76
N GLU A 163 0.64 4.67 -18.75
CA GLU A 163 1.10 6.04 -18.52
C GLU A 163 -0.02 6.87 -17.89
N SER A 164 0.32 7.71 -16.91
CA SER A 164 -0.65 8.46 -16.12
C SER A 164 -0.12 9.80 -15.61
N VAL A 165 -1.05 10.71 -15.38
CA VAL A 165 -0.84 11.98 -14.68
C VAL A 165 -1.91 12.03 -13.60
N ALA A 166 -1.61 11.54 -12.39
CA ALA A 166 -2.64 11.35 -11.36
C ALA A 166 -3.39 12.64 -10.99
N ILE A 167 -2.72 13.80 -11.09
CA ILE A 167 -3.27 15.12 -10.73
C ILE A 167 -4.39 15.59 -11.66
N ASP A 168 -4.36 15.25 -12.95
CA ASP A 168 -5.48 15.45 -13.88
C ASP A 168 -6.30 14.16 -14.05
N GLY A 169 -5.74 13.04 -13.59
CA GLY A 169 -6.26 11.69 -13.55
C GLY A 169 -6.29 10.94 -14.87
N SER A 170 -5.53 11.39 -15.86
CA SER A 170 -5.21 10.63 -17.06
C SER A 170 -4.57 9.29 -16.69
N GLY A 171 -5.02 8.20 -17.29
CA GLY A 171 -4.49 6.84 -17.07
C GLY A 171 -4.93 6.17 -15.76
N VAL A 172 -5.54 6.90 -14.82
CA VAL A 172 -5.93 6.37 -13.51
C VAL A 172 -7.01 5.30 -13.64
N ARG A 173 -8.03 5.55 -14.47
CA ARG A 173 -9.14 4.62 -14.67
C ARG A 173 -8.69 3.39 -15.47
N GLU A 174 -7.83 3.60 -16.45
CA GLU A 174 -7.26 2.56 -17.30
C GLU A 174 -6.42 1.58 -16.47
N ALA A 175 -5.57 2.09 -15.58
CA ALA A 175 -4.79 1.28 -14.64
C ALA A 175 -5.70 0.48 -13.70
N PHE A 176 -6.75 1.11 -13.15
CA PHE A 176 -7.73 0.43 -12.30
C PHE A 176 -8.45 -0.71 -13.04
N ILE A 177 -8.97 -0.44 -14.25
CA ILE A 177 -9.68 -1.45 -15.06
C ILE A 177 -8.77 -2.64 -15.37
N LEU A 178 -7.51 -2.39 -15.72
CA LEU A 178 -6.55 -3.45 -15.97
C LEU A 178 -6.25 -4.25 -14.69
N GLY A 179 -6.11 -3.58 -13.55
CA GLY A 179 -5.97 -4.23 -12.24
C GLY A 179 -7.14 -5.16 -11.91
N VAL A 180 -8.38 -4.71 -12.14
CA VAL A 180 -9.58 -5.54 -11.95
C VAL A 180 -9.55 -6.76 -12.88
N ARG A 181 -9.19 -6.60 -14.16
CA ARG A 181 -9.08 -7.74 -15.09
C ARG A 181 -8.09 -8.79 -14.59
N LEU A 182 -6.90 -8.38 -14.19
CA LEU A 182 -5.88 -9.30 -13.68
C LEU A 182 -6.31 -9.97 -12.36
N ALA A 183 -7.02 -9.26 -11.49
CA ALA A 183 -7.60 -9.84 -10.29
C ALA A 183 -8.64 -10.93 -10.62
N LEU A 184 -9.49 -10.69 -11.62
CA LEU A 184 -10.48 -11.68 -12.06
C LEU A 184 -9.84 -12.89 -12.75
N ASP A 185 -8.74 -12.71 -13.49
CA ASP A 185 -7.98 -13.83 -14.05
C ASP A 185 -7.38 -14.71 -12.94
N ARG A 186 -6.83 -14.10 -11.89
CA ARG A 186 -6.41 -14.82 -10.67
C ARG A 186 -7.59 -15.56 -10.02
N VAL A 187 -8.77 -14.92 -9.93
CA VAL A 187 -9.98 -15.55 -9.38
C VAL A 187 -10.38 -16.79 -10.18
N ARG A 188 -10.32 -16.76 -11.52
CA ARG A 188 -10.59 -17.95 -12.35
C ARG A 188 -9.71 -19.14 -11.98
N GLU A 189 -8.42 -18.88 -11.77
CA GLU A 189 -7.45 -19.91 -11.38
C GLU A 189 -7.70 -20.42 -9.94
N LEU A 190 -8.12 -19.54 -9.03
CA LEU A 190 -8.56 -19.95 -7.68
C LEU A 190 -9.83 -20.80 -7.72
N ILE A 191 -10.78 -20.50 -8.62
CA ILE A 191 -12.00 -21.30 -8.80
C ILE A 191 -11.64 -22.68 -9.36
N SER A 192 -10.81 -22.74 -10.41
CA SER A 192 -10.45 -24.01 -11.06
C SER A 192 -9.67 -24.96 -10.14
N THR A 193 -8.90 -24.40 -9.20
CA THR A 193 -8.16 -25.16 -8.18
C THR A 193 -8.94 -25.42 -6.90
N GLY A 194 -10.18 -24.90 -6.77
CA GLY A 194 -10.99 -25.02 -5.56
C GLY A 194 -10.46 -24.23 -4.36
N ALA A 195 -9.55 -23.27 -4.59
CA ALA A 195 -8.89 -22.48 -3.57
C ALA A 195 -9.57 -21.12 -3.30
N LEU A 196 -10.64 -20.77 -4.02
CA LEU A 196 -11.39 -19.53 -3.77
C LEU A 196 -12.07 -19.59 -2.39
N LEU A 197 -11.75 -18.61 -1.54
CA LEU A 197 -12.29 -18.54 -0.19
C LEU A 197 -13.78 -18.20 -0.20
N GLN A 198 -14.50 -18.69 0.82
CA GLN A 198 -15.94 -18.46 0.99
C GLN A 198 -16.21 -17.63 2.25
N GLY A 199 -17.29 -16.84 2.19
CA GLY A 199 -17.76 -16.02 3.31
C GLY A 199 -17.32 -14.56 3.23
N ARG A 200 -17.61 -13.82 4.31
CA ARG A 200 -17.23 -12.41 4.46
C ARG A 200 -15.70 -12.28 4.56
N PRO A 201 -15.07 -11.34 3.83
CA PRO A 201 -13.66 -11.03 4.02
C PRO A 201 -13.34 -10.64 5.47
N PRO A 202 -12.18 -11.05 6.04
CA PRO A 202 -11.78 -10.67 7.39
C PRO A 202 -11.64 -9.15 7.61
N ILE A 203 -11.24 -8.44 6.55
CA ILE A 203 -11.18 -6.97 6.51
C ILE A 203 -12.13 -6.55 5.40
N ASP A 204 -13.25 -5.93 5.77
CA ASP A 204 -14.35 -5.64 4.88
C ASP A 204 -14.71 -4.15 4.80
N SER A 205 -13.97 -3.29 5.52
CA SER A 205 -14.04 -1.83 5.42
C SER A 205 -12.68 -1.16 5.72
N GLY A 206 -12.59 0.14 5.47
CA GLY A 206 -11.41 0.94 5.83
C GLY A 206 -11.20 1.02 7.35
N GLU A 207 -12.27 1.11 8.14
CA GLU A 207 -12.20 1.12 9.60
C GLU A 207 -11.71 -0.22 10.16
N GLU A 208 -12.14 -1.34 9.60
CA GLU A 208 -11.64 -2.67 9.99
C GLU A 208 -10.16 -2.84 9.63
N LEU A 209 -9.74 -2.29 8.48
CA LEU A 209 -8.33 -2.27 8.10
C LEU A 209 -7.50 -1.46 9.11
N LEU A 210 -7.96 -0.25 9.45
CA LEU A 210 -7.32 0.60 10.45
C LEU A 210 -7.13 -0.16 11.78
N GLN A 211 -8.17 -0.85 12.23
CA GLN A 211 -8.10 -1.65 13.46
C GLN A 211 -7.07 -2.78 13.37
N SER A 212 -7.02 -3.49 12.25
CA SER A 212 -6.04 -4.56 12.04
C SER A 212 -4.59 -4.05 12.03
N ILE A 213 -4.36 -2.80 11.59
CA ILE A 213 -3.04 -2.16 11.60
C ILE A 213 -2.62 -1.85 13.03
N TYR A 214 -3.52 -1.36 13.89
CA TYR A 214 -3.21 -1.14 15.31
C TYR A 214 -2.84 -2.44 16.02
N GLU A 215 -3.57 -3.52 15.76
CA GLU A 215 -3.26 -4.82 16.35
C GLU A 215 -1.90 -5.37 15.90
N LEU A 216 -1.46 -5.07 14.68
CA LEU A 216 -0.10 -5.39 14.23
C LEU A 216 0.95 -4.59 15.00
N GLU A 217 0.74 -3.28 15.18
CA GLU A 217 1.66 -2.43 15.94
C GLU A 217 1.79 -2.85 17.40
N ASP A 218 0.69 -3.15 18.07
CA ASP A 218 0.70 -3.52 19.48
C ASP A 218 1.38 -4.88 19.73
N ARG A 219 1.37 -5.77 18.72
CA ARG A 219 2.14 -7.03 18.75
C ARG A 219 3.63 -6.82 18.54
N GLU A 220 4.02 -5.80 17.76
CA GLU A 220 5.41 -5.46 17.48
C GLU A 220 6.01 -4.48 18.51
N ALA A 221 5.18 -3.89 19.38
CA ALA A 221 5.64 -3.03 20.46
C ALA A 221 6.53 -3.84 21.44
N PRO A 222 7.71 -3.33 21.82
CA PRO A 222 8.54 -4.01 22.80
C PRO A 222 7.76 -4.15 24.11
N SER A 223 7.74 -5.37 24.67
CA SER A 223 7.30 -5.61 26.05
C SER A 223 7.96 -4.59 26.96
N PRO A 224 7.26 -4.02 27.98
CA PRO A 224 7.89 -3.16 28.96
C PRO A 224 8.91 -3.99 29.76
N SER A 225 10.13 -4.08 29.22
CA SER A 225 11.30 -4.59 29.89
C SER A 225 11.61 -3.63 31.03
N LEU A 226 11.63 -4.19 32.24
CA LEU A 226 11.94 -3.59 33.53
C LEU A 226 12.72 -2.27 33.41
N ALA A 227 12.14 -1.21 33.98
CA ALA A 227 12.84 0.04 34.23
C ALA A 227 14.21 -0.26 34.85
N VAL A 228 15.28 -0.06 34.07
CA VAL A 228 16.63 0.04 34.60
C VAL A 228 16.61 1.28 35.47
N THR A 229 16.55 1.08 36.78
CA THR A 229 16.82 2.12 37.77
C THR A 229 18.19 2.71 37.46
N ALA A 230 18.21 3.93 36.93
CA ALA A 230 19.44 4.69 36.78
C ALA A 230 20.07 4.92 38.17
N PRO A 231 21.39 4.79 38.34
CA PRO A 231 22.03 5.13 39.60
C PRO A 231 21.95 6.65 39.82
N SER A 232 21.58 7.02 41.04
CA SER A 232 21.51 8.41 41.54
C SER A 232 22.83 9.15 41.31
N PRO A 233 22.84 10.40 40.81
CA PRO A 233 24.06 11.18 40.71
C PRO A 233 24.58 11.55 42.10
N ALA A 234 25.88 11.36 42.31
CA ALA A 234 26.60 11.73 43.51
C ALA A 234 26.60 13.25 43.72
N ALA A 235 26.53 13.66 44.99
CA ALA A 235 26.49 15.05 45.43
C ALA A 235 27.74 15.85 45.02
N PRO A 236 27.63 17.17 44.76
CA PRO A 236 28.77 18.00 44.41
C PRO A 236 29.65 18.29 45.64
N VAL A 237 30.97 18.17 45.43
CA VAL A 237 32.01 18.59 46.37
C VAL A 237 32.00 20.11 46.48
N GLY A 238 31.66 20.62 47.67
CA GLY A 238 31.64 22.05 47.96
C GLY A 238 33.05 22.64 48.01
N GLY A 239 33.33 23.57 47.09
CA GLY A 239 34.45 24.51 47.20
C GLY A 239 33.99 25.78 47.90
N SER A 240 34.43 25.98 49.15
CA SER A 240 34.23 27.24 49.89
C SER A 240 35.48 28.12 49.75
N ALA A 241 35.34 29.25 49.05
CA ALA A 241 36.26 30.38 49.17
C ALA A 241 35.63 31.42 50.12
N PRO A 242 36.32 31.89 51.17
CA PRO A 242 35.82 33.00 51.97
C PRO A 242 36.27 34.34 51.38
N LEU A 243 35.29 35.21 51.11
CA LEU A 243 35.49 36.66 51.04
C LEU A 243 35.49 37.19 52.47
N GLY A 244 36.62 37.76 52.88
CA GLY A 244 36.73 38.55 54.10
C GLY A 244 37.71 39.70 53.87
N GLY A 245 37.19 40.92 53.68
CA GLY A 245 37.85 42.11 54.21
C GLY A 245 37.37 42.35 55.66
N PRO A 246 37.76 43.43 56.36
CA PRO A 246 38.67 44.53 56.02
C PRO A 246 39.83 44.69 57.04
N VAL A 247 40.85 45.50 56.71
CA VAL A 247 41.40 46.68 57.45
C VAL A 247 42.47 47.30 56.55
#